data_AF-A0A957FC12-F1
#
_entry.id   AF-A0A957FC12-F1
#
_cell.length_a   1.000
_cell.length_b   1.000
_cell.length_c   1.000
_cell.angle_alpha   90.00
_cell.angle_beta   90.00
_cell.angle_gamma   90.00
#
_symmetry.space_group_name_H-M   'P 1'
#
loop_
_entity.id
_entity.type
_entity.pdbx_description
1 polymer ?
#
loop_
_entity_poly.entity_id
_entity_poly.type
_entity_poly.pdbx_seq_one_letter_code
_entity_poly.pdbx_strand_id
1 'polypeptide(L)'
;MPTYSIGESFPAQFAWRLPDGDYIRAVFQADVLDLVPPAEKYVVRLSELLAGRQEDPDGNLRPTADFDQAHWALVGRLVGRKITVAYEIEDGRALHMRLETLTGEHNYFFRYEMAEDTAQRVLEKWQQLPKDT
;
A
#
# COMPACT_ATOMS: atom_id res chain seq x y z
N MET A 1 -4.98 19.07 8.00
CA MET A 1 -4.23 19.71 6.89
C MET A 1 -3.06 18.81 6.55
N PRO A 2 -2.67 18.66 5.28
CA PRO A 2 -1.52 17.82 4.93
C PRO A 2 -0.22 18.44 5.44
N THR A 3 0.65 17.64 6.05
CA THR A 3 2.02 18.03 6.41
C THR A 3 2.97 17.91 5.23
N TYR A 4 2.75 16.94 4.33
CA TYR A 4 3.62 16.70 3.17
C TYR A 4 3.01 17.23 1.86
N SER A 5 3.89 17.74 0.99
CA SER A 5 3.57 18.25 -0.34
C SER A 5 3.82 17.20 -1.42
N ILE A 6 3.23 17.41 -2.61
CA ILE A 6 3.52 16.58 -3.79
C ILE A 6 5.02 16.61 -4.09
N GLY A 7 5.61 15.43 -4.30
CA GLY A 7 7.04 15.24 -4.53
C GLY A 7 7.86 14.99 -3.26
N GLU A 8 7.30 15.20 -2.07
CA GLU A 8 7.94 14.79 -0.81
C GLU A 8 7.69 13.31 -0.52
N SER A 9 8.50 12.75 0.38
CA SER A 9 8.36 11.36 0.83
C SER A 9 8.37 11.26 2.34
N PHE A 10 7.68 10.25 2.88
CA PHE A 10 7.67 9.95 4.31
C PHE A 10 7.62 8.44 4.58
N PRO A 11 8.09 7.98 5.75
CA PRO A 11 7.97 6.57 6.13
C PRO A 11 6.54 6.24 6.55
N ALA A 12 5.91 5.30 5.85
CA ALA A 12 4.58 4.78 6.15
C ALA A 12 4.67 3.39 6.79
N GLN A 13 4.06 3.21 7.95
CA GLN A 13 4.08 1.95 8.68
C GLN A 13 2.77 1.16 8.47
N PHE A 14 2.89 -0.12 8.19
CA PHE A 14 1.75 -1.05 8.04
C PHE A 14 1.96 -2.28 8.92
N ALA A 15 0.87 -2.83 9.43
CA ALA A 15 0.87 -4.03 10.23
C ALA A 15 -0.20 -5.02 9.76
N TRP A 16 0.16 -6.30 9.64
CA TRP A 16 -0.75 -7.39 9.33
C TRP A 16 -0.67 -8.44 10.41
N ARG A 17 -1.82 -8.99 10.80
CA ARG A 17 -1.89 -10.18 11.65
C ARG A 17 -1.88 -11.43 10.77
N LEU A 18 -1.00 -12.36 11.07
CA LEU A 18 -0.86 -13.65 10.38
C LEU A 18 -1.86 -14.68 10.92
N PRO A 19 -2.11 -15.78 10.19
CA PRO A 19 -3.06 -16.83 10.61
C PRO A 19 -2.67 -17.54 11.92
N ASP A 20 -1.37 -17.66 12.21
CA ASP A 20 -0.84 -18.22 13.46
C ASP A 20 -0.93 -17.24 14.65
N GLY A 21 -1.33 -15.99 14.39
CA GLY A 21 -1.49 -14.94 15.38
C GLY A 21 -0.33 -13.95 15.46
N ASP A 22 0.82 -14.25 14.83
CA ASP A 22 1.96 -13.34 14.75
C ASP A 22 1.60 -12.05 13.98
N TYR A 23 2.46 -11.05 14.05
CA TYR A 23 2.33 -9.79 13.31
C TYR A 23 3.53 -9.55 12.41
N ILE A 24 3.27 -9.18 11.16
CA ILE A 24 4.26 -8.53 10.31
C ILE A 24 4.08 -7.02 10.43
N ARG A 25 5.15 -6.29 10.71
CA ARG A 25 5.22 -4.83 10.63
C ARG A 25 6.25 -4.42 9.59
N ALA A 26 5.84 -3.61 8.63
CA ALA A 26 6.71 -3.13 7.56
C ALA A 26 6.63 -1.61 7.44
N VAL A 27 7.77 -1.00 7.13
CA VAL A 27 7.90 0.44 6.87
C VAL A 27 8.28 0.63 5.42
N PHE A 28 7.47 1.38 4.68
CA PHE A 28 7.76 1.74 3.30
C PHE A 28 8.07 3.22 3.19
N GLN A 29 8.93 3.59 2.25
CA GLN A 29 8.99 4.96 1.78
C GLN A 29 7.75 5.24 0.92
N ALA A 30 6.94 6.22 1.31
CA ALA A 30 5.76 6.65 0.59
C ALA A 30 6.04 8.01 -0.09
N ASP A 31 6.09 8.03 -1.41
CA ASP A 31 6.26 9.24 -2.21
C ASP A 31 4.88 9.85 -2.49
N VAL A 32 4.68 11.12 -2.15
CA VAL A 32 3.43 11.83 -2.38
C VAL A 32 3.30 12.18 -3.87
N LEU A 33 2.30 11.58 -4.51
CA LEU A 33 1.99 11.82 -5.92
C LEU A 33 0.89 12.86 -6.10
N ASP A 34 -0.08 12.88 -5.20
CA ASP A 34 -1.22 13.79 -5.26
C ASP A 34 -1.86 13.99 -3.87
N LEU A 35 -2.67 15.03 -3.74
CA LEU A 35 -3.45 15.35 -2.56
C LEU A 35 -4.93 15.27 -2.90
N VAL A 36 -5.74 14.71 -2.00
CA VAL A 36 -7.20 14.70 -2.10
C VAL A 36 -7.78 15.47 -0.91
N PRO A 37 -7.73 16.82 -0.90
CA PRO A 37 -8.16 17.62 0.26
C PRO A 37 -9.59 17.34 0.72
N PRO A 38 -10.61 17.17 -0.17
CA PRO A 38 -11.97 16.87 0.28
C PRO A 38 -12.11 15.56 1.05
N ALA A 39 -11.15 14.64 0.90
CA ALA A 39 -11.13 13.33 1.56
C ALA A 39 -10.01 13.19 2.60
N GLU A 40 -9.26 14.27 2.84
CA GLU A 40 -8.12 14.34 3.76
C GLU A 40 -7.09 13.21 3.57
N LYS A 41 -6.74 12.95 2.31
CA LYS A 41 -5.87 11.83 1.92
C LYS A 41 -4.73 12.24 1.01
N TYR A 42 -3.60 11.57 1.17
CA TYR A 42 -2.54 11.49 0.18
C TYR A 42 -2.84 10.40 -0.84
N VAL A 43 -2.45 10.61 -2.09
CA VAL A 43 -2.14 9.54 -3.04
C VAL A 43 -0.63 9.35 -3.01
N VAL A 44 -0.18 8.14 -2.65
CA VAL A 44 1.25 7.85 -2.51
C VAL A 44 1.66 6.64 -3.35
N ARG A 45 2.93 6.58 -3.72
CA ARG A 45 3.59 5.38 -4.22
C ARG A 45 4.51 4.83 -3.12
N LEU A 46 4.41 3.53 -2.85
CA LEU A 46 5.36 2.85 -1.96
C LEU A 46 6.66 2.58 -2.73
N SER A 47 7.65 3.46 -2.66
CA SER A 47 8.84 3.40 -3.51
C SER A 47 9.89 2.39 -3.04
N GLU A 48 9.94 2.11 -1.74
CA GLU A 48 10.96 1.24 -1.14
C GLU A 48 10.43 0.60 0.15
N LEU A 49 10.85 -0.65 0.44
CA LEU A 49 10.68 -1.27 1.75
C LEU A 49 11.89 -0.94 2.63
N LEU A 50 11.72 -0.04 3.60
CA LEU A 50 12.80 0.49 4.43
C LEU A 50 13.17 -0.43 5.60
N ALA A 51 12.17 -1.05 6.22
CA ALA A 51 12.36 -1.89 7.40
C ALA A 51 11.22 -2.89 7.58
N GLY A 52 11.49 -3.97 8.30
CA GLY A 52 10.52 -5.01 8.58
C GLY A 52 10.85 -5.80 9.84
N ARG A 53 9.82 -6.20 10.59
CA ARG A 53 9.94 -7.10 11.73
C ARG A 53 8.71 -7.99 11.86
N GLN A 54 8.91 -9.20 12.38
CA GLN A 54 7.83 -10.09 12.79
C GLN A 54 7.82 -10.19 14.31
N GLU A 55 6.65 -10.12 14.90
CA GLU A 55 6.41 -10.17 16.34
C GLU A 55 5.43 -11.30 16.65
N ASP A 56 5.61 -11.97 17.78
CA ASP A 56 4.60 -12.88 18.31
C ASP A 56 3.37 -12.09 18.87
N PRO A 57 2.28 -12.75 19.28
CA PRO A 57 1.11 -12.08 19.82
C PRO A 57 1.37 -11.25 21.09
N ASP A 58 2.44 -11.57 21.82
CA ASP A 58 2.86 -10.87 23.04
C ASP A 58 3.77 -9.66 22.73
N GLY A 59 4.12 -9.46 21.46
CA GLY A 59 4.96 -8.36 20.98
C GLY A 59 6.46 -8.64 21.03
N ASN A 60 6.88 -9.90 21.28
CA ASN A 60 8.29 -10.26 21.22
C ASN A 60 8.74 -10.43 19.78
N LEU A 61 9.93 -9.92 19.46
CA LEU A 61 10.49 -10.05 18.12
C LEU A 61 10.83 -11.52 17.82
N ARG A 62 10.36 -11.99 16.66
CA ARG A 62 10.83 -13.25 16.08
C ARG A 62 12.26 -13.07 15.56
N PRO A 63 13.13 -14.10 15.66
CA PRO A 63 14.36 -14.14 14.88
C PRO A 63 14.06 -14.09 13.37
N THR A 64 14.92 -13.43 12.60
CA THR A 64 14.73 -13.31 11.14
C THR A 64 14.71 -14.65 10.41
N ALA A 65 15.40 -15.65 10.94
CA ALA A 65 15.39 -17.02 10.42
C ALA A 65 14.01 -17.69 10.53
N ASP A 66 13.18 -17.22 11.45
CA ASP A 66 11.85 -17.78 11.75
C ASP A 66 10.72 -16.96 11.10
N PHE A 67 11.05 -15.95 10.30
CA PHE A 67 10.06 -15.15 9.60
C PHE A 67 9.25 -16.00 8.61
N ASP A 68 7.95 -15.73 8.53
CA ASP A 68 7.08 -16.33 7.52
C ASP A 68 7.44 -15.78 6.13
N GLN A 69 8.29 -16.52 5.43
CA GLN A 69 8.83 -16.12 4.13
C GLN A 69 7.73 -15.91 3.07
N ALA A 70 6.62 -16.65 3.15
CA ALA A 70 5.54 -16.55 2.17
C ALA A 70 4.83 -15.20 2.29
N HIS A 71 4.49 -14.78 3.51
CA HIS A 71 3.86 -13.50 3.74
C HIS A 71 4.82 -12.32 3.54
N TRP A 72 6.08 -12.45 3.94
CA TRP A 72 7.11 -11.43 3.65
C TRP A 72 7.32 -11.24 2.14
N ALA A 73 7.28 -12.30 1.35
CA ALA A 73 7.33 -12.18 -0.11
C ALA A 73 6.14 -11.38 -0.67
N LEU A 74 4.94 -11.49 -0.09
CA LEU A 74 3.79 -10.67 -0.48
C LEU A 74 3.98 -9.21 -0.10
N VAL A 75 4.51 -8.93 1.09
CA VAL A 75 4.84 -7.57 1.53
C VAL A 75 5.85 -6.92 0.57
N GLY A 76 6.88 -7.65 0.15
CA GLY A 76 7.86 -7.15 -0.83
C GLY A 76 7.24 -6.75 -2.18
N ARG A 77 6.14 -7.40 -2.61
CA ARG A 77 5.42 -7.08 -3.86
C ARG A 77 4.59 -5.80 -3.79
N LEU A 78 4.50 -5.18 -2.61
CA LEU A 78 3.84 -3.89 -2.45
C LEU A 78 4.73 -2.72 -2.89
N VAL A 79 6.04 -2.95 -3.06
CA VAL A 79 6.93 -1.93 -3.64
C VAL A 79 6.47 -1.59 -5.06
N GLY A 80 6.43 -0.29 -5.36
CA GLY A 80 5.92 0.31 -6.59
C GLY A 80 4.42 0.60 -6.58
N ARG A 81 3.64 0.04 -5.64
CA ARG A 81 2.18 0.19 -5.63
C ARG A 81 1.75 1.60 -5.24
N LYS A 82 0.64 2.07 -5.85
CA LYS A 82 -0.01 3.35 -5.52
C LYS A 82 -1.19 3.09 -4.58
N ILE A 83 -1.36 3.92 -3.55
CA ILE A 83 -2.46 3.82 -2.59
C ILE A 83 -2.95 5.19 -2.13
N THR A 84 -4.09 5.21 -1.43
CA THR A 84 -4.56 6.37 -0.69
C THR A 84 -4.38 6.17 0.80
N VAL A 85 -3.68 7.05 1.49
CA VAL A 85 -3.53 7.06 2.96
C VAL A 85 -4.07 8.35 3.54
N ALA A 86 -4.62 8.30 4.76
CA ALA A 86 -5.10 9.50 5.45
C ALA A 86 -3.91 10.39 5.85
N TYR A 87 -4.14 11.70 5.99
CA TYR A 87 -3.11 12.62 6.46
C TYR A 87 -2.55 12.23 7.85
N GLU A 88 -3.38 11.63 8.71
CA GLU A 88 -3.03 11.15 10.06
C GLU A 88 -1.93 10.08 10.10
N ILE A 89 -1.53 9.49 8.96
CA ILE A 89 -0.39 8.55 8.90
C ILE A 89 0.92 9.17 9.42
N GLU A 90 0.96 10.51 9.47
CA GLU A 90 2.00 11.34 10.07
C GLU A 90 2.30 11.03 11.55
N ASP A 91 1.33 10.51 12.31
CA ASP A 91 1.50 10.20 13.73
C ASP A 91 2.46 9.02 13.98
N GLY A 92 3.03 8.45 12.91
CA GLY A 92 4.01 7.37 12.95
C GLY A 92 3.43 6.02 13.41
N ARG A 93 2.11 5.94 13.59
CA ARG A 93 1.42 4.71 13.99
C ARG A 93 1.27 3.79 12.79
N ALA A 94 1.42 2.50 13.04
CA ALA A 94 1.17 1.49 12.02
C ALA A 94 -0.31 1.45 11.66
N LEU A 95 -0.60 1.51 10.36
CA LEU A 95 -1.91 1.21 9.83
C LEU A 95 -2.14 -0.29 9.90
N HIS A 96 -3.15 -0.70 10.67
CA HIS A 96 -3.54 -2.10 10.77
C HIS A 96 -4.32 -2.52 9.54
N MET A 97 -3.76 -3.46 8.80
CA MET A 97 -4.25 -3.93 7.53
C MET A 97 -4.90 -5.30 7.69
N ARG A 98 -5.89 -5.57 6.84
CA ARG A 98 -6.46 -6.91 6.64
C ARG A 98 -5.45 -7.79 5.90
N LEU A 99 -5.32 -9.06 6.26
CA LEU A 99 -4.38 -9.99 5.61
C LEU A 99 -4.65 -10.11 4.10
N GLU A 100 -5.92 -10.04 3.74
CA GLU A 100 -6.48 -10.05 2.38
C GLU A 100 -5.93 -8.93 1.48
N THR A 101 -5.36 -7.88 2.08
CA THR A 101 -4.67 -6.83 1.31
C THR A 101 -3.32 -7.28 0.75
N LEU A 102 -2.70 -8.33 1.33
CA LEU A 102 -1.49 -8.96 0.78
C LEU A 102 -1.81 -9.95 -0.34
N THR A 103 -2.95 -10.66 -0.23
CA THR A 103 -3.37 -11.67 -1.21
C THR A 103 -4.05 -11.04 -2.44
N GLY A 104 -4.53 -9.81 -2.31
CA GLY A 104 -5.27 -9.09 -3.35
C GLY A 104 -6.78 -9.30 -3.30
N GLU A 105 -7.27 -10.13 -2.38
CA GLU A 105 -8.71 -10.31 -2.12
C GLU A 105 -9.35 -9.02 -1.60
N HIS A 106 -8.58 -8.17 -0.91
CA HIS A 106 -8.93 -6.78 -0.65
C HIS A 106 -8.03 -5.84 -1.46
N ASN A 107 -8.65 -5.05 -2.32
CA ASN A 107 -7.96 -4.27 -3.36
C ASN A 107 -7.17 -3.04 -2.89
N TYR A 108 -6.87 -2.89 -1.60
CA TYR A 108 -6.35 -1.63 -1.06
C TYR A 108 -5.05 -1.18 -1.78
N PHE A 109 -4.12 -2.12 -1.99
CA PHE A 109 -2.85 -1.89 -2.70
C PHE A 109 -2.94 -2.02 -4.23
N PHE A 110 -4.07 -2.51 -4.75
CA PHE A 110 -4.25 -2.84 -6.17
C PHE A 110 -5.30 -1.97 -6.86
N ARG A 111 -5.95 -1.06 -6.12
CA ARG A 111 -7.07 -0.26 -6.61
C ARG A 111 -6.72 0.64 -7.80
N TYR A 112 -5.48 1.12 -7.86
CA TYR A 112 -5.01 1.99 -8.94
C TYR A 112 -4.74 1.22 -10.22
N GLU A 113 -4.22 0.00 -10.14
CA GLU A 113 -4.06 -0.87 -11.32
C GLU A 113 -5.41 -1.20 -11.95
N MET A 114 -6.39 -1.59 -11.13
CA MET A 114 -7.74 -1.87 -11.66
C MET A 114 -8.37 -0.63 -12.31
N ALA A 115 -8.11 0.56 -11.78
CA ALA A 115 -8.59 1.81 -12.37
C ALA A 115 -7.87 2.13 -13.69
N GLU A 116 -6.54 1.98 -13.73
CA GLU A 116 -5.71 2.15 -14.92
C GLU A 116 -6.12 1.16 -16.03
N ASP A 117 -6.27 -0.12 -15.70
CA ASP A 117 -6.75 -1.17 -16.62
C ASP A 117 -8.15 -0.85 -17.17
N THR A 118 -9.06 -0.40 -16.30
CA THR A 118 -10.42 -0.02 -16.72
C THR A 118 -10.39 1.17 -17.67
N ALA A 119 -9.60 2.20 -17.35
CA ALA A 119 -9.46 3.39 -18.19
C ALA A 119 -8.86 3.03 -19.56
N GLN A 120 -7.84 2.18 -19.59
CA GLN A 120 -7.21 1.72 -20.82
C GLN A 120 -8.21 0.97 -21.73
N ARG A 121 -8.99 0.04 -21.17
CA ARG A 121 -10.02 -0.70 -21.91
C ARG A 121 -11.10 0.22 -22.47
N VAL A 122 -11.50 1.24 -21.72
CA VAL A 122 -12.45 2.26 -22.21
C VAL A 122 -11.84 3.00 -23.39
N LEU A 123 -10.60 3.50 -23.28
CA LEU A 123 -9.92 4.22 -24.35
C LEU A 123 -9.80 3.39 -25.64
N GLU A 124 -9.40 2.12 -25.53
CA GLU A 124 -9.32 1.20 -26.67
C GLU A 124 -10.67 1.03 -27.37
N LYS A 125 -11.74 0.88 -26.59
CA LYS A 125 -13.11 0.80 -27.14
C LYS A 125 -13.49 2.08 -27.88
N TRP A 126 -13.18 3.26 -27.33
CA TRP A 126 -13.43 4.54 -28.00
C TRP A 126 -12.67 4.69 -29.32
N GLN A 127 -11.42 4.22 -29.38
CA GLN A 127 -10.60 4.28 -30.60
C GLN A 127 -11.10 3.36 -31.72
N GLN A 128 -11.83 2.29 -31.37
CA GLN A 128 -12.40 1.33 -32.31
C GLN A 128 -13.79 1.71 -32.82
N LEU A 129 -14.44 2.73 -32.23
CA LEU A 129 -15.70 3.23 -32.75
C LEU A 129 -15.48 3.88 -34.13
N PRO A 130 -16.37 3.65 -35.10
CA PRO A 130 -16.30 4.34 -36.38
C PRO A 130 -16.33 5.84 -36.10
N LYS A 131 -15.34 6.55 -36.61
CA LYS A 131 -15.35 8.01 -36.64
C LYS A 131 -16.35 8.38 -37.71
N ASP A 132 -17.56 8.74 -37.32
CA ASP A 132 -18.57 9.23 -38.25
C ASP A 132 -17.93 10.30 -39.15
N THR A 133 -18.08 10.09 -40.47
CA THR A 133 -17.55 10.92 -41.56
C THR A 133 -18.42 12.15 -41.77
#